data_AF-A0A938MY93-F1
#
_entry.id   AF-A0A938MY93-F1
#
_cell.length_a   1.000
_cell.length_b   1.000
_cell.length_c   1.000
_cell.angle_alpha   90.00
_cell.angle_beta   90.00
_cell.angle_gamma   90.00
#
_symmetry.space_group_name_H-M   'P 1'
#
loop_
_entity.id
_entity.type
_entity.pdbx_description
1 polymer ?
#
loop_
_entity_poly.entity_id
_entity_poly.type
_entity_poly.pdbx_seq_one_letter_code
_entity_poly.pdbx_strand_id
1 'polypeptide(L)'
;MDLFDLRGAIYGLPPFALPHKRFVSEVVCDRSQAYLGSDQSYRDSVCEEGGRELVYDDRQDGALARRGAALSHSTVWRWLSWLGDGLRGTFRKAWRLISEQEPRSTLHRQDWSVSSAKHKSDERRQTLQRALQALVV
;
A
#
# COMPACT_ATOMS: atom_id res chain seq x y z
N MET A 1 22.53 3.64 -2.58
CA MET A 1 21.71 4.26 -3.64
C MET A 1 20.27 4.06 -3.20
N ASP A 2 19.55 5.15 -2.96
CA ASP A 2 18.18 5.07 -2.44
C ASP A 2 17.25 4.49 -3.51
N LEU A 3 16.22 3.75 -3.10
CA LEU A 3 15.26 3.12 -4.02
C LEU A 3 14.50 4.17 -4.85
N PHE A 4 14.40 5.39 -4.31
CA PHE A 4 13.89 6.58 -4.99
C PHE A 4 14.79 7.02 -6.16
N ASP A 5 16.11 7.01 -5.98
CA ASP A 5 17.08 7.39 -7.02
C ASP A 5 17.04 6.39 -8.20
N LEU A 6 16.89 5.10 -7.89
CA LEU A 6 16.88 4.04 -8.90
C LEU A 6 15.65 4.13 -9.81
N ARG A 7 14.50 4.55 -9.27
CA ARG A 7 13.26 4.74 -10.03
C ARG A 7 13.33 5.93 -10.98
N GLY A 8 13.94 7.04 -10.54
CA GLY A 8 14.20 8.20 -11.39
C GLY A 8 15.14 7.86 -12.56
N ALA A 9 16.18 7.08 -12.29
CA ALA A 9 17.19 6.70 -13.28
C ALA A 9 16.67 5.72 -14.36
N ILE A 10 15.83 4.73 -13.99
CA ILE A 10 15.39 3.69 -14.93
C ILE A 10 14.20 4.14 -15.78
N TYR A 11 13.25 4.90 -15.20
CA TYR A 11 11.98 5.22 -15.87
C TYR A 11 11.88 6.66 -16.35
N GLY A 12 12.83 7.55 -16.00
CA GLY A 12 12.79 8.96 -16.39
C GLY A 12 11.56 9.72 -15.87
N LEU A 13 10.93 9.22 -14.80
CA LEU A 13 9.72 9.79 -14.23
C LEU A 13 10.09 10.75 -13.09
N PRO A 14 9.52 11.97 -13.04
CA PRO A 14 9.66 12.84 -11.88
C PRO A 14 9.02 12.21 -10.63
N PRO A 15 9.49 12.55 -9.42
CA PRO A 15 8.99 11.98 -8.16
C PRO A 15 7.54 12.38 -7.82
N PHE A 16 6.89 13.17 -8.66
CA PHE A 16 5.46 13.46 -8.58
C PHE A 16 4.74 12.90 -9.82
N ALA A 17 3.67 12.14 -9.59
CA ALA A 17 2.80 11.66 -10.66
C ALA A 17 2.04 12.80 -11.32
N LEU A 18 1.86 12.68 -12.63
CA LEU A 18 0.97 13.53 -13.43
C LEU A 18 -0.43 13.60 -12.79
N PRO A 19 -1.14 14.74 -12.89
CA PRO A 19 -2.45 14.98 -12.26
C PRO A 19 -3.53 13.91 -12.48
N HIS A 20 -3.41 13.09 -13.52
CA HIS A 20 -4.35 12.02 -13.89
C HIS A 20 -3.83 10.59 -13.61
N LYS A 21 -2.57 10.41 -13.19
CA LYS A 21 -2.02 9.11 -12.77
C LYS A 21 -2.19 8.97 -11.26
N ARG A 22 -3.41 8.60 -10.88
CA ARG A 22 -3.95 8.59 -9.51
C ARG A 22 -3.25 7.72 -8.46
N PHE A 23 -2.27 6.87 -8.81
CA PHE A 23 -1.67 5.95 -7.86
C PHE A 23 -0.15 5.85 -8.08
N VAL A 24 0.61 6.55 -7.25
CA VAL A 24 2.04 6.28 -7.09
C VAL A 24 2.17 5.05 -6.22
N SER A 25 3.10 4.15 -6.57
CA SER A 25 3.39 2.96 -5.76
C SER A 25 3.66 3.29 -4.30
N GLU A 26 4.32 4.43 -4.02
CA GLU A 26 4.54 4.97 -2.68
C GLU A 26 3.24 5.17 -1.90
N VAL A 27 2.25 5.88 -2.45
CA VAL A 27 0.96 6.09 -1.77
C VAL A 27 0.24 4.77 -1.48
N VAL A 28 0.32 3.83 -2.41
CA VAL A 28 -0.24 2.49 -2.20
C VAL A 28 0.48 1.77 -1.06
N CYS A 29 1.81 1.81 -1.04
CA CYS A 29 2.64 1.22 0.00
C CYS A 29 2.38 1.85 1.37
N ASP A 30 2.49 3.18 1.47
CA ASP A 30 2.35 3.93 2.72
C ASP A 30 1.00 3.67 3.39
N ARG A 31 -0.09 3.78 2.62
CA ARG A 31 -1.45 3.61 3.14
C ARG A 31 -1.76 2.15 3.47
N SER A 32 -1.23 1.21 2.68
CA SER A 32 -1.36 -0.22 3.00
C SER A 32 -0.56 -0.59 4.25
N GLN A 33 0.63 -0.01 4.42
CA GLN A 33 1.49 -0.22 5.58
C GLN A 33 0.91 0.43 6.83
N ALA A 34 0.37 1.65 6.72
CA ALA A 34 -0.35 2.32 7.81
C ALA A 34 -1.52 1.45 8.30
N TYR A 35 -2.32 0.91 7.38
CA TYR A 35 -3.42 0.00 7.74
C TYR A 35 -2.95 -1.33 8.32
N LEU A 36 -1.95 -1.99 7.74
CA LEU A 36 -1.52 -3.32 8.18
C LEU A 36 -0.66 -3.27 9.45
N GLY A 37 0.15 -2.23 9.62
CA GLY A 37 1.11 -2.06 10.72
C GLY A 37 0.57 -1.39 11.98
N SER A 38 -0.66 -0.86 11.97
CA SER A 38 -1.29 -0.22 13.13
C SER A 38 -2.69 -0.77 13.41
N ASP A 39 -3.32 -0.42 14.53
CA ASP A 39 -4.73 -0.81 14.80
C ASP A 39 -5.76 0.14 14.15
N GLN A 40 -5.34 0.97 13.20
CA GLN A 40 -6.21 1.92 12.51
C GLN A 40 -7.32 1.24 11.69
N SER A 41 -8.46 1.92 11.60
CA SER A 41 -9.52 1.54 10.67
C SER A 41 -9.18 1.97 9.24
N TYR A 42 -9.90 1.43 8.25
CA TYR A 42 -9.77 1.90 6.86
C TYR A 42 -10.02 3.40 6.68
N ARG A 43 -10.87 3.99 7.54
CA ARG A 43 -11.15 5.42 7.50
C ARG A 43 -9.92 6.21 7.97
N ASP A 44 -9.30 5.76 9.04
CA ASP A 44 -8.18 6.48 9.66
C ASP A 44 -6.91 6.37 8.81
N SER A 45 -6.67 5.22 8.19
CA SER A 45 -5.52 5.02 7.29
C SER A 45 -5.53 5.91 6.05
N VAL A 46 -6.68 6.51 5.72
CA VAL A 46 -6.87 7.41 4.58
C VAL A 46 -6.94 8.88 5.00
N CYS A 47 -7.33 9.17 6.24
CA CYS A 47 -7.68 10.50 6.72
C CYS A 47 -6.60 11.17 7.60
N GLU A 48 -5.35 10.69 7.59
CA GLU A 48 -4.29 11.26 8.45
C GLU A 48 -4.15 12.79 8.34
N GLU A 49 -3.85 13.43 9.49
CA GLU A 49 -3.55 14.84 9.62
C GLU A 49 -2.42 15.23 8.66
N GLY A 50 -2.76 16.03 7.63
CA GLY A 50 -1.83 16.43 6.57
C GLY A 50 -2.01 15.71 5.24
N GLY A 51 -3.07 14.89 5.08
CA GLY A 51 -3.45 14.30 3.80
C GLY A 51 -3.54 15.34 2.68
N ARG A 52 -2.83 15.10 1.56
CA ARG A 52 -2.83 15.99 0.39
C ARG A 52 -4.26 16.18 -0.11
N GLU A 53 -4.64 17.45 -0.24
CA GLU A 53 -5.95 17.93 -0.67
C GLU A 53 -6.34 17.28 -2.02
N LEU A 54 -7.34 16.40 -2.00
CA LEU A 54 -7.84 15.60 -3.13
C LEU A 54 -9.12 16.18 -3.78
N VAL A 55 -9.46 17.43 -3.48
CA VAL A 55 -10.59 18.13 -4.13
C VAL A 55 -10.03 19.24 -5.01
N TYR A 56 -10.86 19.74 -5.94
CA TYR A 56 -10.65 21.08 -6.47
C TYR A 56 -10.36 22.04 -5.32
N ASP A 57 -9.57 23.07 -5.60
CA ASP A 57 -9.32 24.13 -4.63
C ASP A 57 -10.55 25.04 -4.53
N ASP A 58 -11.67 24.51 -4.04
CA ASP A 58 -12.80 25.29 -3.55
C ASP A 58 -12.50 25.72 -2.11
N ARG A 59 -11.46 26.56 -2.00
CA ARG A 59 -10.90 27.27 -0.83
C ARG A 59 -11.91 28.02 0.06
N GLN A 60 -13.21 27.83 -0.14
CA GLN A 60 -14.30 28.49 0.58
C GLN A 60 -14.82 27.69 1.79
N ASP A 61 -14.57 26.37 1.88
CA ASP A 61 -14.98 25.56 3.04
C ASP A 61 -13.90 24.57 3.48
N GLY A 62 -13.13 24.95 4.50
CA GLY A 62 -12.05 24.11 5.07
C GLY A 62 -12.54 22.79 5.68
N ALA A 63 -13.83 22.66 6.03
CA ALA A 63 -14.39 21.39 6.49
C ALA A 63 -14.79 20.48 5.32
N LEU A 64 -15.13 21.04 4.16
CA LEU A 64 -15.40 20.30 2.93
C LEU A 64 -14.10 19.82 2.29
N ALA A 65 -13.08 20.68 2.22
CA ALA A 65 -11.74 20.34 1.73
C ALA A 65 -11.13 19.17 2.52
N ARG A 66 -11.19 19.18 3.86
CA ARG A 66 -10.74 18.07 4.70
C ARG A 66 -11.53 16.77 4.49
N ARG A 67 -12.82 16.86 4.19
CA ARG A 67 -13.69 15.70 3.96
C ARG A 67 -13.55 15.11 2.54
N GLY A 68 -13.34 15.94 1.54
CA GLY A 68 -13.14 15.51 0.16
C GLY A 68 -11.68 15.17 -0.17
N ALA A 69 -10.73 15.61 0.66
CA ALA A 69 -9.32 15.24 0.56
C ALA A 69 -9.05 13.76 0.92
N ALA A 70 -10.05 13.06 1.46
CA ALA A 70 -9.91 11.67 1.84
C ALA A 70 -10.26 10.76 0.65
N LEU A 71 -9.39 9.79 0.34
CA LEU A 71 -9.77 8.67 -0.53
C LEU A 71 -11.02 7.99 0.05
N SER A 72 -11.76 7.26 -0.77
CA SER A 72 -12.76 6.34 -0.21
C SER A 72 -12.06 5.35 0.73
N HIS A 73 -12.62 5.09 1.92
CA HIS A 73 -12.12 4.07 2.84
C HIS A 73 -12.01 2.69 2.19
N SER A 74 -12.87 2.37 1.21
CA SER A 74 -12.80 1.13 0.44
C SER A 74 -11.57 1.03 -0.48
N THR A 75 -10.88 2.14 -0.74
CA THR A 75 -9.67 2.19 -1.57
C THR A 75 -8.53 1.36 -0.97
N VAL A 76 -8.35 1.42 0.35
CA VAL A 76 -7.31 0.63 1.04
C VAL A 76 -7.56 -0.86 0.84
N TRP A 77 -8.81 -1.31 1.01
CA TRP A 77 -9.16 -2.70 0.74
C TRP A 77 -8.87 -3.10 -0.71
N ARG A 78 -9.22 -2.26 -1.69
CA ARG A 78 -8.97 -2.53 -3.11
C ARG A 78 -7.48 -2.71 -3.39
N TRP A 79 -6.62 -1.89 -2.79
CA TRP A 79 -5.17 -2.02 -2.92
C TRP A 79 -4.65 -3.28 -2.24
N LEU A 80 -5.12 -3.60 -1.04
CA LEU A 80 -4.72 -4.81 -0.32
C LEU A 80 -5.13 -6.07 -1.08
N SER A 81 -6.35 -6.12 -1.63
CA SER A 81 -6.79 -7.24 -2.48
C SER A 81 -5.96 -7.34 -3.76
N TRP A 82 -5.61 -6.21 -4.37
CA TRP A 82 -4.75 -6.20 -5.56
C TRP A 82 -3.32 -6.68 -5.24
N LEU A 83 -2.72 -6.21 -4.15
CA LEU A 83 -1.40 -6.65 -3.69
C LEU A 83 -1.40 -8.14 -3.31
N GLY A 84 -2.36 -8.57 -2.49
CA GLY A 84 -2.40 -9.92 -1.95
C GLY A 84 -2.80 -10.98 -2.97
N ASP A 85 -3.84 -10.71 -3.76
CA ASP A 85 -4.44 -11.71 -4.65
C ASP A 85 -4.22 -11.38 -6.13
N GLY A 86 -4.32 -10.11 -6.51
CA GLY A 86 -4.15 -9.67 -7.90
C GLY A 86 -2.73 -9.90 -8.45
N LEU A 87 -1.70 -9.73 -7.62
CA LEU A 87 -0.29 -9.87 -8.00
C LEU A 87 0.36 -11.18 -7.51
N ARG A 88 -0.45 -12.14 -7.04
CA ARG A 88 0.04 -13.38 -6.43
C ARG A 88 1.03 -14.15 -7.31
N GLY A 89 0.80 -14.18 -8.62
CA GLY A 89 1.70 -14.84 -9.57
C GLY A 89 3.07 -14.14 -9.66
N THR A 90 3.08 -12.82 -9.64
CA THR A 90 4.28 -11.99 -9.68
C THR A 90 5.10 -12.17 -8.41
N PHE A 91 4.47 -12.06 -7.23
CA PHE A 91 5.19 -12.25 -5.97
C PHE A 91 5.73 -13.66 -5.79
N ARG A 92 5.01 -14.69 -6.25
CA ARG A 92 5.55 -16.07 -6.24
C ARG A 92 6.85 -16.18 -7.04
N LYS A 93 6.94 -15.52 -8.20
CA LYS A 93 8.16 -15.50 -9.01
C LYS A 93 9.27 -14.70 -8.32
N ALA A 94 8.94 -13.55 -7.75
CA ALA A 94 9.90 -12.72 -7.00
C ALA A 94 10.50 -13.50 -5.82
N TRP A 95 9.67 -14.17 -5.02
CA TRP A 95 10.12 -15.03 -3.92
C TRP A 95 11.03 -16.17 -4.37
N ARG A 96 10.72 -16.79 -5.52
CA ARG A 96 11.58 -17.81 -6.11
C ARG A 96 12.96 -17.25 -6.45
N LEU A 97 13.02 -16.08 -7.10
CA LEU A 97 14.28 -15.42 -7.44
C LEU A 97 15.08 -15.05 -6.18
N ILE A 98 14.42 -14.49 -5.16
CA ILE A 98 15.06 -14.15 -3.88
C ILE A 98 15.62 -15.42 -3.22
N SER A 99 14.88 -16.53 -3.23
CA SER A 99 15.34 -17.80 -2.64
C SER A 99 16.47 -18.44 -3.43
N GLU A 100 16.50 -18.28 -4.75
CA GLU A 100 17.58 -18.78 -5.61
C GLU A 100 18.86 -17.97 -5.39
N GLN A 101 18.74 -16.65 -5.19
CA GLN A 101 19.88 -15.75 -5.03
C GLN A 101 20.43 -15.68 -3.60
N GLU A 102 19.56 -15.73 -2.59
CA GLU A 102 19.94 -15.70 -1.17
C GLU A 102 19.20 -16.81 -0.40
N PRO A 103 19.70 -18.07 -0.45
CA PRO A 103 19.06 -19.21 0.21
C PRO A 103 18.97 -19.08 1.74
N ARG A 104 19.79 -18.21 2.35
CA ARG A 104 19.76 -17.95 3.80
C ARG A 104 18.75 -16.88 4.20
N SER A 105 18.09 -16.22 3.24
CA SER A 105 17.08 -15.20 3.52
C SER A 105 15.94 -15.80 4.34
N THR A 106 15.64 -15.22 5.50
CA THR A 106 14.54 -15.66 6.37
C THR A 106 13.22 -14.99 6.03
N LEU A 107 13.17 -14.13 5.01
CA LEU A 107 11.99 -13.37 4.63
C LEU A 107 10.77 -14.26 4.32
N HIS A 108 11.00 -15.43 3.70
CA HIS A 108 9.95 -16.41 3.43
C HIS A 108 9.47 -17.16 4.69
N ARG A 109 10.19 -17.08 5.81
CA ARG A 109 9.89 -17.72 7.10
C ARG A 109 9.42 -16.74 8.17
N GLN A 110 9.46 -15.45 7.88
CA GLN A 110 9.01 -14.42 8.79
C GLN A 110 7.52 -14.63 9.11
N ASP A 111 7.14 -14.38 10.35
CA ASP A 111 5.74 -14.43 10.72
C ASP A 111 5.02 -13.21 10.13
N TRP A 112 4.15 -13.48 9.17
CA TRP A 112 3.30 -12.49 8.51
C TRP A 112 1.92 -12.49 9.15
N SER A 113 1.87 -12.45 10.48
CA SER A 113 0.61 -12.44 11.22
C SER A 113 -0.11 -11.10 11.06
N VAL A 114 -1.42 -11.17 10.90
CA VAL A 114 -2.30 -9.99 10.81
C VAL A 114 -3.20 -10.02 12.04
N SER A 115 -3.39 -8.87 12.67
CA SER A 115 -4.26 -8.73 13.84
C SER A 115 -5.64 -9.34 13.56
N SER A 116 -6.11 -10.17 14.50
CA SER A 116 -7.42 -10.83 14.41
C SER A 116 -8.58 -9.84 14.33
N ALA A 117 -8.40 -8.61 14.82
CA ALA A 117 -9.38 -7.54 14.70
C ALA A 117 -9.65 -7.12 13.24
N LYS A 118 -8.71 -7.37 12.31
CA LYS A 118 -8.79 -6.93 10.91
C LYS A 118 -9.45 -7.92 9.97
N HIS A 119 -9.71 -9.15 10.42
CA HIS A 119 -10.31 -10.20 9.61
C HIS A 119 -11.39 -10.96 10.38
N LYS A 120 -12.55 -11.15 9.74
CA LYS A 120 -13.61 -12.03 10.26
C LYS A 120 -13.68 -13.38 9.53
N SER A 121 -13.03 -13.48 8.37
CA SER A 121 -12.97 -14.69 7.56
C SER A 121 -11.53 -15.08 7.28
N ASP A 122 -11.29 -16.37 7.09
CA ASP A 122 -9.99 -16.90 6.70
C ASP A 122 -9.53 -16.41 5.33
N GLU A 123 -10.47 -16.21 4.40
CA GLU A 123 -10.16 -15.65 3.09
C GLU A 123 -9.56 -14.25 3.23
N ARG A 124 -10.22 -13.37 4.00
CA ARG A 124 -9.73 -12.02 4.25
C ARG A 124 -8.39 -12.04 4.98
N ARG A 125 -8.22 -12.93 5.96
CA ARG A 125 -6.92 -13.13 6.63
C ARG A 125 -5.83 -13.43 5.61
N GLN A 126 -6.04 -14.41 4.73
CA GLN A 126 -5.06 -14.78 3.72
C GLN A 126 -4.72 -13.65 2.76
N THR A 127 -5.72 -12.88 2.29
CA THR A 127 -5.49 -11.71 1.44
C THR A 127 -4.59 -10.69 2.14
N LEU A 128 -4.88 -10.36 3.41
CA LEU A 128 -4.10 -9.39 4.18
C LEU A 128 -2.67 -9.89 4.45
N GLN A 129 -2.49 -11.18 4.75
CA GLN A 129 -1.15 -11.76 4.95
C GLN A 129 -0.31 -11.71 3.67
N ARG A 130 -0.91 -12.03 2.51
CA ARG A 130 -0.23 -11.91 1.21
C ARG A 130 0.10 -10.47 0.87
N ALA A 131 -0.80 -9.54 1.17
CA ALA A 131 -0.56 -8.10 0.98
C ALA A 131 0.58 -7.61 1.88
N LEU A 132 0.68 -8.09 3.12
CA LEU A 132 1.80 -7.77 4.01
C LEU A 132 3.14 -8.28 3.46
N GLN A 133 3.17 -9.52 2.98
CA GLN A 133 4.36 -10.09 2.31
C GLN A 133 4.76 -9.27 1.09
N ALA A 134 3.79 -8.83 0.29
CA ALA A 134 4.00 -8.03 -0.91
C ALA A 134 4.62 -6.65 -0.64
N LEU A 135 4.44 -6.08 0.56
CA LEU A 135 5.03 -4.79 0.92
C LEU A 135 6.53 -4.86 1.26
N VAL A 136 7.07 -6.07 1.47
CA VAL A 136 8.47 -6.29 1.85
C VAL A 136 9.33 -6.78 0.69
N VAL A 137 8.70 -7.22 -0.41
CA VAL A 137 9.36 -7.67 -1.66
C VAL A 137 9.62 -6.48 -2.57
#